data_AF-A5WDY7-F1
#
_entry.id   AF-A5WDY7-F1
#
_cell.length_a   1.000
_cell.length_b   1.000
_cell.length_c   1.000
_cell.angle_alpha   90.00
_cell.angle_beta   90.00
_cell.angle_gamma   90.00
#
_symmetry.space_group_name_H-M   'P 1'
#
loop_
_entity.id
_entity.type
_entity.pdbx_description
1 polymer ?
#
loop_
_entity_poly.entity_id
_entity_poly.type
_entity_poly.pdbx_seq_one_letter_code
_entity_poly.pdbx_strand_id
1 'polypeptide(L)'
;MSTDNTQQDNVQSQALDLSNLDAEALLAQIQGANSGDLEEDTLALDGQFDTLIADCDEAVIALYTIRDFIRFCVTQLRNYDVVVAQGTNDVFAEAAAIVLHTLSLDWSADEQILDCRLTASEKAEVLALLQSRIINRQPLSYLVNLAYFCDLPFYVDERVLIPRSPIAELIRQQFYPYFETNEMAQPLGADSTPDLPSFYLHGLENKQLYQPERILDLCTGSGCIAIALASRFRDALVDAADIDNSALEVAAVNVEHHGMEHQLNLIESDLFEKIPAENQYELIVTNPPYVDAAAMAELPPEFIHEPEHALAAGQDGLDLVHKILNEAADYLSPEGLLVCEVGDSDWALRQAYPEIQFNWLSFARGGSGVFAIDREELITYRHLFEAQVAQLNS
;
A
#
# COMPACT_ATOMS: atom_id res chain seq x y z
N MET A 1 0.42 -62.35 -23.91
CA MET A 1 -1.04 -62.17 -23.96
C MET A 1 -1.53 -62.10 -22.53
N SER A 2 -1.58 -60.89 -21.97
CA SER A 2 -2.38 -60.55 -20.80
C SER A 2 -2.55 -59.04 -20.83
N THR A 3 -3.81 -58.64 -20.82
CA THR A 3 -4.37 -57.30 -20.76
C THR A 3 -3.97 -56.60 -19.46
N ASP A 4 -3.57 -55.33 -19.52
CA ASP A 4 -4.01 -54.40 -18.48
C ASP A 4 -4.02 -52.94 -18.95
N ASN A 5 -5.04 -52.23 -18.48
CA ASN A 5 -5.55 -50.95 -18.91
C ASN A 5 -4.58 -49.78 -18.70
N THR A 6 -4.40 -48.99 -19.76
CA THR A 6 -4.03 -47.57 -19.68
C THR A 6 -5.22 -46.76 -19.17
N GLN A 7 -5.17 -46.30 -17.92
CA GLN A 7 -5.97 -45.18 -17.44
C GLN A 7 -5.28 -43.87 -17.87
N GLN A 8 -5.85 -43.23 -18.89
CA GLN A 8 -5.63 -41.82 -19.17
C GLN A 8 -6.54 -41.04 -18.22
N ASP A 9 -5.96 -40.39 -17.23
CA ASP A 9 -6.64 -39.38 -16.42
C ASP A 9 -6.88 -38.14 -17.29
N ASN A 10 -8.16 -37.90 -17.56
CA ASN A 10 -8.68 -36.78 -18.31
C ASN A 10 -8.95 -35.64 -17.30
N VAL A 11 -7.94 -34.80 -17.03
CA VAL A 11 -8.15 -33.55 -16.28
C VAL A 11 -8.69 -32.52 -17.27
N GLN A 12 -10.02 -32.49 -17.38
CA GLN A 12 -10.74 -31.46 -18.11
C GLN A 12 -10.76 -30.21 -17.24
N SER A 13 -10.06 -29.17 -17.67
CA SER A 13 -10.10 -27.82 -17.12
C SER A 13 -11.56 -27.33 -17.07
N GLN A 14 -12.12 -27.21 -15.87
CA GLN A 14 -13.37 -26.46 -15.67
C GLN A 14 -13.04 -24.98 -15.81
N ALA A 15 -13.23 -24.44 -17.01
CA ALA A 15 -13.43 -23.01 -17.17
C ALA A 15 -14.75 -22.66 -16.45
N LEU A 16 -14.66 -21.81 -15.43
CA LEU A 16 -15.83 -21.18 -14.81
C LEU A 16 -16.50 -20.33 -15.89
N ASP A 17 -17.69 -20.77 -16.31
CA ASP A 17 -18.55 -20.04 -17.23
C ASP A 17 -19.15 -18.83 -16.48
N LEU A 18 -18.49 -17.69 -16.61
CA LEU A 18 -18.88 -16.39 -16.01
C LEU A 18 -19.98 -15.67 -16.81
N SER A 19 -20.62 -16.33 -17.78
CA SER A 19 -21.52 -15.67 -18.73
C SER A 19 -22.98 -15.50 -18.28
N ASN A 20 -23.30 -15.70 -17.01
CA ASN A 20 -24.63 -15.39 -16.46
C ASN A 20 -24.53 -14.99 -14.98
N LEU A 21 -24.03 -13.78 -14.72
CA LEU A 21 -24.32 -13.06 -13.47
C LEU A 21 -25.61 -12.28 -13.70
N ASP A 22 -26.73 -12.95 -13.44
CA ASP A 22 -28.04 -12.31 -13.37
C ASP A 22 -28.04 -11.34 -12.18
N ALA A 23 -28.25 -10.05 -12.42
CA ALA A 23 -28.21 -9.02 -11.39
C ALA A 23 -29.18 -9.31 -10.22
N GLU A 24 -30.28 -10.02 -10.51
CA GLU A 24 -31.24 -10.50 -9.51
C GLU A 24 -30.64 -11.54 -8.54
N ALA A 25 -29.69 -12.37 -9.00
CA ALA A 25 -29.03 -13.37 -8.16
C ALA A 25 -28.02 -12.76 -7.19
N LEU A 26 -27.37 -11.66 -7.58
CA LEU A 26 -26.46 -10.89 -6.72
C LEU A 26 -27.25 -10.16 -5.62
N LEU A 27 -28.38 -9.54 -5.98
CA LEU A 27 -29.32 -8.90 -5.05
C LEU A 27 -29.91 -9.89 -4.03
N ALA A 28 -30.25 -11.10 -4.47
CA ALA A 28 -30.78 -12.14 -3.58
C ALA A 28 -29.75 -12.67 -2.55
N GLN A 29 -28.45 -12.68 -2.89
CA GLN A 29 -27.39 -13.05 -1.95
C GLN A 29 -27.15 -11.97 -0.89
N ILE A 30 -27.34 -10.69 -1.23
CA ILE A 30 -27.22 -9.55 -0.32
C ILE A 30 -28.36 -9.53 0.71
N GLN A 31 -29.59 -9.87 0.27
CA GLN A 31 -30.78 -9.85 1.12
C GLN A 31 -30.88 -11.03 2.10
N GLY A 32 -30.07 -12.09 1.92
CA GLY A 32 -30.14 -13.31 2.73
C GLY A 32 -29.48 -13.26 4.10
N ALA A 33 -28.73 -12.20 4.44
CA ALA A 33 -27.85 -12.20 5.61
C ALA A 33 -28.35 -11.42 6.84
N ASN A 34 -29.49 -10.72 6.79
CA ASN A 34 -29.96 -9.95 7.94
C ASN A 34 -31.50 -9.98 8.07
N SER A 35 -32.00 -10.91 8.88
CA SER A 35 -33.41 -10.91 9.29
C SER A 35 -33.55 -10.31 10.70
N GLY A 36 -33.98 -9.05 10.76
CA GLY A 36 -34.46 -8.41 11.97
C GLY A 36 -34.23 -6.89 11.96
N ASP A 37 -35.27 -6.13 11.63
CA ASP A 37 -35.44 -4.68 11.83
C ASP A 37 -34.87 -3.69 10.78
N LEU A 38 -34.69 -4.07 9.50
CA LEU A 38 -34.11 -3.20 8.44
C LEU A 38 -35.08 -2.65 7.39
N GLU A 39 -36.38 -2.98 7.41
CA GLU A 39 -37.26 -2.76 6.24
C GLU A 39 -37.45 -1.29 5.82
N GLU A 40 -37.42 -0.31 6.74
CA GLU A 40 -37.60 1.12 6.38
C GLU A 40 -36.33 1.81 5.86
N ASP A 41 -35.13 1.39 6.27
CA ASP A 41 -33.85 1.97 5.80
C ASP A 41 -33.39 1.34 4.46
N THR A 42 -33.70 0.07 4.19
CA THR A 42 -33.38 -0.57 2.89
C THR A 42 -34.15 0.03 1.72
N LEU A 43 -35.41 0.44 1.92
CA LEU A 43 -36.25 1.03 0.86
C LEU A 43 -35.80 2.44 0.42
N ALA A 44 -35.05 3.16 1.27
CA ALA A 44 -34.51 4.48 0.96
C ALA A 44 -33.17 4.39 0.18
N LEU A 45 -32.40 3.34 0.40
CA LEU A 45 -31.14 3.05 -0.32
C LEU A 45 -31.39 2.53 -1.74
N ASP A 46 -32.46 1.75 -1.96
CA ASP A 46 -32.81 1.20 -3.28
C ASP A 46 -32.97 2.29 -4.36
N GLY A 47 -33.53 3.46 -4.01
CA GLY A 47 -33.74 4.56 -4.96
C GLY A 47 -32.50 5.44 -5.24
N GLN A 48 -31.44 5.35 -4.43
CA GLN A 48 -30.28 6.24 -4.55
C GLN A 48 -29.39 5.87 -5.76
N PHE A 49 -29.33 4.59 -6.09
CA PHE A 49 -28.48 4.07 -7.16
C PHE A 49 -29.26 3.70 -8.44
N ASP A 50 -30.59 3.77 -8.44
CA ASP A 50 -31.40 3.61 -9.66
C ASP A 50 -30.94 4.53 -10.80
N THR A 51 -30.55 5.76 -10.45
CA THR A 51 -30.00 6.72 -11.44
C THR A 51 -28.64 6.27 -11.97
N LEU A 52 -27.76 5.74 -11.11
CA LEU A 52 -26.46 5.20 -11.53
C LEU A 52 -26.64 4.03 -12.50
N ILE A 53 -27.56 3.12 -12.18
CA ILE A 53 -27.84 1.94 -13.00
C ILE A 53 -28.38 2.38 -14.37
N ALA A 54 -29.36 3.30 -14.39
CA ALA A 54 -29.90 3.83 -15.64
C ALA A 54 -28.85 4.56 -16.50
N ASP A 55 -27.98 5.35 -15.86
CA ASP A 55 -26.85 6.02 -16.54
C ASP A 55 -25.85 5.00 -17.12
N CYS A 56 -25.59 3.90 -16.39
CA CYS A 56 -24.73 2.82 -16.86
C CYS A 56 -25.35 2.10 -18.06
N ASP A 57 -26.65 1.79 -18.01
CA ASP A 57 -27.38 1.17 -19.12
C ASP A 57 -27.35 2.03 -20.39
N GLU A 58 -27.51 3.36 -20.25
CA GLU A 58 -27.33 4.29 -21.37
C GLU A 58 -25.89 4.26 -21.89
N ALA A 59 -24.91 4.30 -20.99
CA ALA A 59 -23.49 4.34 -21.32
C ALA A 59 -23.02 3.10 -22.11
N VAL A 60 -23.51 1.90 -21.77
CA VAL A 60 -23.20 0.66 -22.51
C VAL A 60 -23.52 0.81 -24.00
N ILE A 61 -24.64 1.46 -24.32
CA ILE A 61 -25.15 1.62 -25.68
C ILE A 61 -24.46 2.80 -26.37
N ALA A 62 -24.31 3.93 -25.67
CA ALA A 62 -23.94 5.20 -26.27
C ALA A 62 -22.43 5.46 -26.35
N LEU A 63 -21.62 4.87 -25.46
CA LEU A 63 -20.17 5.10 -25.42
C LEU A 63 -19.43 4.05 -26.25
N TYR A 64 -18.30 4.43 -26.87
CA TYR A 64 -17.60 3.54 -27.80
C TYR A 64 -16.13 3.31 -27.42
N THR A 65 -15.43 4.35 -26.97
CA THR A 65 -13.96 4.33 -26.81
C THR A 65 -13.51 4.25 -25.38
N ILE A 66 -12.26 3.86 -25.14
CA ILE A 66 -11.65 3.87 -23.80
C ILE A 66 -11.74 5.28 -23.17
N ARG A 67 -11.46 6.35 -23.94
CA ARG A 67 -11.62 7.73 -23.46
C ARG A 67 -13.05 8.06 -23.04
N ASP A 68 -14.06 7.57 -23.77
CA ASP A 68 -15.45 7.80 -23.41
C ASP A 68 -15.78 7.23 -22.03
N PHE A 69 -15.32 6.01 -21.76
CA PHE A 69 -15.52 5.31 -20.48
C PHE A 69 -14.73 5.96 -19.35
N ILE A 70 -13.47 6.36 -19.56
CA ILE A 70 -12.68 7.09 -18.54
C ILE A 70 -13.41 8.38 -18.14
N ARG A 71 -13.81 9.19 -19.14
CA ARG A 71 -14.56 10.43 -18.89
C ARG A 71 -15.90 10.18 -18.20
N PHE A 72 -16.60 9.08 -18.53
CA PHE A 72 -17.84 8.69 -17.87
C PHE A 72 -17.60 8.34 -16.39
N CYS A 73 -16.61 7.49 -16.10
CA CYS A 73 -16.23 7.11 -14.74
C CYS A 73 -15.89 8.33 -13.88
N VAL A 74 -15.12 9.30 -14.41
CA VAL A 74 -14.84 10.57 -13.70
C VAL A 74 -16.12 11.31 -13.31
N THR A 75 -17.11 11.33 -14.19
CA THR A 75 -18.38 12.01 -13.94
C THR A 75 -19.15 11.33 -12.82
N GLN A 76 -19.26 10.00 -12.88
CA GLN A 76 -19.99 9.22 -11.88
C GLN A 76 -19.31 9.23 -10.51
N LEU A 77 -17.98 9.06 -10.44
CA LEU A 77 -17.23 9.15 -9.19
C LEU A 77 -17.44 10.50 -8.48
N ARG A 78 -17.47 11.60 -9.25
CA ARG A 78 -17.74 12.95 -8.71
C ARG A 78 -19.20 13.14 -8.30
N ASN A 79 -20.16 12.67 -9.09
CA ASN A 79 -21.59 12.82 -8.79
C ASN A 79 -21.98 12.11 -7.48
N TYR A 80 -21.29 11.03 -7.17
CA TYR A 80 -21.51 10.25 -5.96
C TYR A 80 -20.52 10.58 -4.84
N ASP A 81 -19.76 11.67 -4.96
CA ASP A 81 -18.79 12.16 -3.96
C ASP A 81 -17.84 11.05 -3.45
N VAL A 82 -17.38 10.16 -4.34
CA VAL A 82 -16.44 9.10 -3.99
C VAL A 82 -15.11 9.72 -3.60
N VAL A 83 -14.60 9.36 -2.42
CA VAL A 83 -13.28 9.82 -1.97
C VAL A 83 -12.20 8.94 -2.61
N VAL A 84 -11.23 9.59 -3.23
CA VAL A 84 -10.05 8.97 -3.84
C VAL A 84 -8.84 9.43 -3.04
N ALA A 85 -8.38 8.59 -2.12
CA ALA A 85 -7.24 8.91 -1.25
C ALA A 85 -6.31 7.71 -0.99
N GLN A 86 -6.76 6.48 -1.29
CA GLN A 86 -6.02 5.25 -1.06
C GLN A 86 -5.15 4.89 -2.27
N GLY A 87 -4.14 5.72 -2.53
CA GLY A 87 -3.12 5.51 -3.57
C GLY A 87 -3.07 6.58 -4.66
N THR A 88 -4.16 7.32 -4.87
CA THR A 88 -4.21 8.52 -5.71
C THR A 88 -5.16 9.56 -5.12
N ASN A 89 -4.87 10.84 -5.36
CA ASN A 89 -5.76 11.97 -5.04
C ASN A 89 -6.44 12.54 -6.28
N ASP A 90 -6.23 11.92 -7.44
CA ASP A 90 -6.79 12.34 -8.72
C ASP A 90 -7.89 11.37 -9.19
N VAL A 91 -9.13 11.87 -9.22
CA VAL A 91 -10.30 11.13 -9.71
C VAL A 91 -10.12 10.69 -11.16
N PHE A 92 -9.39 11.45 -11.99
CA PHE A 92 -9.10 11.04 -13.35
C PHE A 92 -8.18 9.81 -13.38
N ALA A 93 -7.14 9.79 -12.55
CA ALA A 93 -6.27 8.63 -12.41
C ALA A 93 -7.04 7.39 -11.93
N GLU A 94 -7.95 7.53 -10.96
CA GLU A 94 -8.78 6.40 -10.50
C GLU A 94 -9.77 5.91 -11.57
N ALA A 95 -10.40 6.83 -12.32
CA ALA A 95 -11.24 6.46 -13.45
C ALA A 95 -10.45 5.75 -14.57
N ALA A 96 -9.24 6.22 -14.86
CA ALA A 96 -8.34 5.56 -15.80
C ALA A 96 -7.96 4.16 -15.30
N ALA A 97 -7.68 4.01 -14.01
CA ALA A 97 -7.39 2.74 -13.36
C ALA A 97 -8.49 1.70 -13.59
N ILE A 98 -9.74 2.08 -13.29
CA ILE A 98 -10.92 1.20 -13.46
C ILE A 98 -10.99 0.67 -14.89
N VAL A 99 -10.87 1.56 -15.88
CA VAL A 99 -11.00 1.18 -17.29
C VAL A 99 -9.80 0.37 -17.77
N LEU A 100 -8.58 0.86 -17.54
CA LEU A 100 -7.37 0.20 -18.05
C LEU A 100 -7.15 -1.17 -17.38
N HIS A 101 -7.38 -1.27 -16.07
CA HIS A 101 -7.28 -2.55 -15.36
C HIS A 101 -8.26 -3.58 -15.91
N THR A 102 -9.53 -3.21 -16.09
CA THR A 102 -10.54 -4.11 -16.66
C THR A 102 -10.14 -4.62 -18.05
N LEU A 103 -9.50 -3.76 -18.84
CA LEU A 103 -9.03 -4.11 -20.19
C LEU A 103 -7.67 -4.80 -20.22
N SER A 104 -7.08 -5.11 -19.05
CA SER A 104 -5.72 -5.66 -18.94
C SER A 104 -4.66 -4.81 -19.67
N LEU A 105 -4.81 -3.49 -19.59
CA LEU A 105 -3.89 -2.53 -20.20
C LEU A 105 -2.96 -1.93 -19.14
N ASP A 106 -1.69 -1.73 -19.53
CA ASP A 106 -0.74 -0.99 -18.72
C ASP A 106 -1.14 0.49 -18.60
N TRP A 107 -0.80 1.09 -17.46
CA TRP A 107 -1.00 2.53 -17.22
C TRP A 107 -0.28 3.44 -18.21
N SER A 108 0.77 2.92 -18.85
CA SER A 108 1.55 3.58 -19.90
C SER A 108 1.06 3.25 -21.31
N ALA A 109 -0.17 2.73 -21.45
CA ALA A 109 -0.74 2.39 -22.76
C ALA A 109 -0.63 3.55 -23.75
N ASP A 110 -0.27 3.21 -25.00
CA ASP A 110 -0.12 4.17 -26.11
C ASP A 110 -1.41 5.00 -26.25
N GLU A 111 -1.27 6.33 -26.41
CA GLU A 111 -2.40 7.24 -26.58
C GLU A 111 -3.33 6.82 -27.74
N GLN A 112 -2.80 6.13 -28.74
CA GLN A 112 -3.58 5.57 -29.86
C GLN A 112 -4.52 4.44 -29.43
N ILE A 113 -4.16 3.67 -28.39
CA ILE A 113 -5.01 2.60 -27.85
C ILE A 113 -6.25 3.21 -27.20
N LEU A 114 -6.15 4.42 -26.61
CA LEU A 114 -7.27 5.06 -25.92
C LEU A 114 -8.46 5.41 -26.85
N ASP A 115 -8.23 5.46 -28.17
CA ASP A 115 -9.27 5.68 -29.17
C ASP A 115 -9.91 4.36 -29.69
N CYS A 116 -9.43 3.21 -29.21
CA CYS A 116 -9.97 1.90 -29.58
C CYS A 116 -11.35 1.66 -28.96
N ARG A 117 -12.14 0.83 -29.63
CA ARG A 117 -13.50 0.49 -29.22
C ARG A 117 -13.53 -0.69 -28.28
N LEU A 118 -14.43 -0.64 -27.30
CA LEU A 118 -14.71 -1.76 -26.40
C LEU A 118 -15.77 -2.69 -26.97
N THR A 119 -15.58 -3.98 -26.76
CA THR A 119 -16.57 -5.04 -26.95
C THR A 119 -17.69 -4.94 -25.91
N ALA A 120 -18.82 -5.59 -26.16
CA ALA A 120 -19.97 -5.53 -25.24
C ALA A 120 -19.64 -6.08 -23.84
N SER A 121 -18.82 -7.13 -23.75
CA SER A 121 -18.39 -7.70 -22.48
C SER A 121 -17.47 -6.75 -21.71
N GLU A 122 -16.45 -6.17 -22.38
CA GLU A 122 -15.54 -5.20 -21.76
C GLU A 122 -16.29 -4.00 -21.19
N LYS A 123 -17.29 -3.48 -21.93
CA LYS A 123 -18.14 -2.39 -21.43
C LYS A 123 -18.89 -2.77 -20.15
N ALA A 124 -19.45 -3.97 -20.10
CA ALA A 124 -20.20 -4.45 -18.95
C ALA A 124 -19.29 -4.61 -17.72
N GLU A 125 -18.10 -5.18 -17.90
CA GLU A 125 -17.12 -5.35 -16.83
C GLU A 125 -16.65 -4.01 -16.25
N VAL A 126 -16.35 -3.02 -17.11
CA VAL A 126 -15.92 -1.68 -16.67
C VAL A 126 -16.99 -1.02 -15.81
N LEU A 127 -18.24 -1.10 -16.24
CA LEU A 127 -19.35 -0.50 -15.51
C LEU A 127 -19.72 -1.27 -14.25
N ALA A 128 -19.54 -2.59 -14.22
CA ALA A 128 -19.72 -3.39 -13.02
C ALA A 128 -18.68 -3.02 -11.95
N LEU A 129 -17.42 -2.84 -12.33
CA LEU A 129 -16.37 -2.39 -11.41
C LEU A 129 -16.64 -0.96 -10.91
N LEU A 130 -17.03 -0.03 -11.79
CA LEU A 130 -17.43 1.32 -11.41
C LEU A 130 -18.61 1.32 -10.42
N GLN A 131 -19.64 0.53 -10.69
CA GLN A 131 -20.79 0.39 -9.80
C GLN A 131 -20.38 -0.16 -8.44
N SER A 132 -19.57 -1.23 -8.40
CA SER A 132 -19.05 -1.78 -7.15
C SER A 132 -18.27 -0.72 -6.35
N ARG A 133 -17.40 0.04 -7.03
CA ARG A 133 -16.62 1.12 -6.42
C ARG A 133 -17.48 2.22 -5.81
N ILE A 134 -18.56 2.61 -6.50
CA ILE A 134 -19.49 3.65 -6.04
C ILE A 134 -20.37 3.12 -4.91
N ILE A 135 -21.00 1.96 -5.08
CA ILE A 135 -21.99 1.42 -4.16
C ILE A 135 -21.34 0.98 -2.84
N ASN A 136 -20.28 0.18 -2.93
CA ASN A 136 -19.64 -0.40 -1.75
C ASN A 136 -18.70 0.58 -1.04
N ARG A 137 -18.31 1.67 -1.71
CA ARG A 137 -17.27 2.62 -1.23
C ARG A 137 -15.93 1.94 -0.89
N GLN A 138 -15.71 0.70 -1.33
CA GLN A 138 -14.44 0.01 -1.11
C GLN A 138 -13.35 0.65 -1.97
N PRO A 139 -12.12 0.86 -1.45
CA PRO A 139 -11.00 1.33 -2.24
C PRO A 139 -10.80 0.49 -3.50
N LEU A 140 -10.48 1.13 -4.63
CA LEU A 140 -10.29 0.43 -5.90
C LEU A 140 -9.26 -0.70 -5.77
N SER A 141 -8.16 -0.46 -5.06
CA SER A 141 -7.07 -1.42 -4.89
C SER A 141 -7.54 -2.75 -4.28
N TYR A 142 -8.56 -2.76 -3.41
CA TYR A 142 -9.11 -3.99 -2.87
C TYR A 142 -10.12 -4.66 -3.81
N LEU A 143 -10.84 -3.88 -4.62
CA LEU A 143 -11.74 -4.43 -5.65
C LEU A 143 -10.97 -5.16 -6.75
N VAL A 144 -9.77 -4.66 -7.08
CA VAL A 144 -8.90 -5.26 -8.12
C VAL A 144 -7.76 -6.10 -7.54
N ASN A 145 -7.67 -6.17 -6.21
CA ASN A 145 -6.58 -6.78 -5.45
C ASN A 145 -5.17 -6.39 -5.92
N LEU A 146 -4.97 -5.11 -6.25
CA LEU A 146 -3.73 -4.61 -6.83
C LEU A 146 -3.45 -3.18 -6.38
N ALA A 147 -2.23 -2.96 -5.88
CA ALA A 147 -1.65 -1.64 -5.63
C ALA A 147 -0.25 -1.54 -6.23
N TYR A 148 0.25 -0.33 -6.44
CA TYR A 148 1.61 -0.10 -6.92
C TYR A 148 2.43 0.65 -5.88
N PHE A 149 3.65 0.18 -5.63
CA PHE A 149 4.60 0.83 -4.74
C PHE A 149 6.02 0.71 -5.29
N CYS A 150 6.80 1.80 -5.28
CA CYS A 150 8.16 1.81 -5.84
C CYS A 150 8.26 1.22 -7.27
N ASP A 151 7.23 1.47 -8.09
CA ASP A 151 7.09 0.97 -9.48
C ASP A 151 6.88 -0.55 -9.62
N LEU A 152 6.53 -1.23 -8.52
CA LEU A 152 6.23 -2.65 -8.47
C LEU A 152 4.74 -2.89 -8.13
N PRO A 153 4.09 -3.89 -8.75
CA PRO A 153 2.73 -4.31 -8.41
C PRO A 153 2.69 -5.17 -7.14
N PHE A 154 1.67 -5.00 -6.30
CA PHE A 154 1.45 -5.78 -5.08
C PHE A 154 0.00 -6.23 -4.99
N TYR A 155 -0.20 -7.50 -4.65
CA TYR A 155 -1.48 -8.01 -4.19
C TYR A 155 -1.83 -7.38 -2.84
N VAL A 156 -3.06 -6.88 -2.72
CA VAL A 156 -3.61 -6.28 -1.51
C VAL A 156 -5.06 -6.69 -1.32
N ASP A 157 -5.48 -6.83 -0.07
CA ASP A 157 -6.87 -7.03 0.35
C ASP A 157 -7.09 -6.39 1.72
N GLU A 158 -8.28 -6.53 2.29
CA GLU A 158 -8.67 -5.91 3.57
C GLU A 158 -7.80 -6.29 4.79
N ARG A 159 -6.90 -7.27 4.66
CA ARG A 159 -5.96 -7.65 5.73
C ARG A 159 -4.76 -6.72 5.85
N VAL A 160 -4.48 -5.89 4.84
CA VAL A 160 -3.27 -5.05 4.80
C VAL A 160 -3.58 -3.61 4.41
N LEU A 161 -2.76 -2.67 4.89
CA LEU A 161 -2.83 -1.29 4.44
C LEU A 161 -2.44 -1.16 2.95
N ILE A 162 -3.18 -0.34 2.20
CA ILE A 162 -2.85 -0.02 0.80
C ILE A 162 -1.54 0.79 0.76
N PRO A 163 -0.51 0.33 0.03
CA PRO A 163 0.79 1.02 -0.04
C PRO A 163 0.69 2.48 -0.52
N ARG A 164 1.18 3.42 0.31
CA ARG A 164 1.20 4.86 0.00
C ARG A 164 2.34 5.66 0.63
N SER A 165 3.36 4.97 1.15
CA SER A 165 4.47 5.61 1.87
C SER A 165 5.37 6.46 0.95
N PRO A 166 5.73 7.70 1.33
CA PRO A 166 6.73 8.51 0.62
C PRO A 166 8.14 7.91 0.67
N ILE A 167 8.42 6.95 1.56
CA ILE A 167 9.69 6.21 1.64
C ILE A 167 10.05 5.56 0.29
N ALA A 168 9.06 5.28 -0.58
CA ALA A 168 9.29 4.83 -1.96
C ALA A 168 10.33 5.70 -2.71
N GLU A 169 10.35 7.02 -2.52
CA GLU A 169 11.35 7.88 -3.17
C GLU A 169 12.77 7.67 -2.64
N LEU A 170 12.91 7.39 -1.33
CA LEU A 170 14.20 7.06 -0.72
C LEU A 170 14.70 5.73 -1.26
N ILE A 171 13.83 4.72 -1.30
CA ILE A 171 14.15 3.39 -1.83
C ILE A 171 14.57 3.49 -3.30
N ARG A 172 13.81 4.22 -4.13
CA ARG A 172 14.14 4.47 -5.55
C ARG A 172 15.55 5.03 -5.72
N GLN A 173 15.98 5.94 -4.85
CA GLN A 173 17.31 6.57 -4.90
C GLN A 173 18.36 5.89 -4.00
N GLN A 174 18.08 4.69 -3.47
CA GLN A 174 18.96 3.97 -2.52
C GLN A 174 19.41 4.84 -1.34
N PHE A 175 18.51 5.66 -0.81
CA PHE A 175 18.76 6.61 0.29
C PHE A 175 19.95 7.55 0.03
N TYR A 176 20.15 7.98 -1.23
CA TYR A 176 21.18 8.97 -1.58
C TYR A 176 21.05 10.27 -0.75
N PRO A 177 22.16 10.89 -0.29
CA PRO A 177 23.57 10.48 -0.45
C PRO A 177 24.12 9.64 0.72
N TYR A 178 23.25 9.07 1.55
CA TYR A 178 23.67 8.34 2.75
C TYR A 178 24.46 7.08 2.38
N PHE A 179 23.92 6.27 1.46
CA PHE A 179 24.62 5.15 0.83
C PHE A 179 25.15 5.55 -0.55
N GLU A 180 26.20 4.84 -1.01
CA GLU A 180 26.58 4.90 -2.41
C GLU A 180 25.42 4.45 -3.31
N THR A 181 25.38 4.89 -4.56
CA THR A 181 24.34 4.47 -5.51
C THR A 181 24.94 3.59 -6.59
N ASN A 182 24.15 2.66 -7.10
CA ASN A 182 24.52 1.83 -8.25
C ASN A 182 23.48 1.99 -9.38
N GLU A 183 23.60 1.16 -10.42
CA GLU A 183 22.70 1.17 -11.59
C GLU A 183 21.21 0.90 -11.28
N MET A 184 20.89 0.43 -10.07
CA MET A 184 19.51 0.22 -9.61
C MET A 184 18.85 1.50 -9.10
N ALA A 185 19.63 2.52 -8.75
CA ALA A 185 19.09 3.80 -8.31
C ALA A 185 18.41 4.53 -9.47
N GLN A 186 17.22 5.07 -9.20
CA GLN A 186 16.43 5.87 -10.12
C GLN A 186 16.34 7.31 -9.59
N PRO A 187 17.13 8.24 -10.14
CA PRO A 187 17.15 9.63 -9.72
C PRO A 187 15.81 10.33 -9.98
N LEU A 188 15.41 11.22 -9.07
CA LEU A 188 14.14 11.97 -9.11
C LEU A 188 14.30 13.49 -9.30
N GLY A 189 15.49 13.97 -9.68
CA GLY A 189 15.77 15.40 -9.82
C GLY A 189 15.01 16.06 -10.98
N ALA A 190 14.72 17.37 -10.83
CA ALA A 190 13.86 18.15 -11.73
C ALA A 190 14.33 18.21 -13.20
N ASP A 191 15.61 17.94 -13.46
CA ASP A 191 16.24 17.94 -14.79
C ASP A 191 16.94 16.61 -15.11
N SER A 192 16.41 15.47 -14.64
CA SER A 192 16.99 14.15 -14.92
C SER A 192 16.97 13.88 -16.44
N THR A 193 18.12 14.13 -17.09
CA THR A 193 18.40 13.70 -18.47
C THR A 193 19.15 12.37 -18.41
N PRO A 194 19.01 11.48 -19.43
CA PRO A 194 19.66 10.17 -19.43
C PRO A 194 21.19 10.23 -19.23
N ASP A 195 21.81 11.34 -19.63
CA ASP A 195 23.27 11.49 -19.66
C ASP A 195 23.85 12.04 -18.35
N LEU A 196 23.05 12.68 -17.48
CA LEU A 196 23.46 13.25 -16.20
C LEU A 196 22.32 13.09 -15.17
N PRO A 197 22.35 12.04 -14.34
CA PRO A 197 21.31 11.81 -13.34
C PRO A 197 21.36 12.89 -12.25
N SER A 198 20.27 13.67 -12.13
CA SER A 198 20.07 14.59 -11.01
C SER A 198 19.32 13.84 -9.92
N PHE A 199 19.93 13.68 -8.74
CA PHE A 199 19.30 13.11 -7.56
C PHE A 199 18.56 14.20 -6.77
N TYR A 200 17.40 13.85 -6.22
CA TYR A 200 16.70 14.72 -5.28
C TYR A 200 17.33 14.59 -3.89
N LEU A 201 17.61 15.72 -3.24
CA LEU A 201 18.21 15.75 -1.92
C LEU A 201 17.11 15.71 -0.86
N HIS A 202 16.93 14.55 -0.24
CA HIS A 202 15.90 14.32 0.79
C HIS A 202 16.24 14.90 2.16
N GLY A 203 17.37 15.59 2.31
CA GLY A 203 17.85 16.08 3.61
C GLY A 203 18.69 15.07 4.40
N LEU A 204 18.98 13.89 3.82
CA LEU A 204 19.93 12.92 4.39
C LEU A 204 21.36 13.48 4.41
N GLU A 205 22.08 13.21 5.49
CA GLU A 205 23.48 13.61 5.63
C GLU A 205 24.38 12.86 4.64
N ASN A 206 25.41 13.55 4.16
CA ASN A 206 26.41 12.96 3.26
C ASN A 206 27.46 12.18 4.07
N LYS A 207 27.09 10.96 4.50
CA LYS A 207 27.97 10.05 5.24
C LYS A 207 28.75 9.07 4.34
N GLN A 208 28.26 8.81 3.13
CA GLN A 208 28.87 7.88 2.13
C GLN A 208 29.22 6.53 2.75
N LEU A 209 28.24 5.89 3.35
CA LEU A 209 28.40 4.61 4.03
C LEU A 209 28.37 3.45 3.03
N TYR A 210 28.86 2.30 3.48
CA TYR A 210 28.79 1.06 2.72
C TYR A 210 27.33 0.65 2.48
N GLN A 211 27.10 -0.09 1.40
CA GLN A 211 25.78 -0.65 1.10
C GLN A 211 25.30 -1.52 2.27
N PRO A 212 24.02 -1.42 2.67
CA PRO A 212 23.48 -2.29 3.70
C PRO A 212 23.52 -3.74 3.22
N GLU A 213 24.05 -4.64 4.06
CA GLU A 213 24.02 -6.09 3.81
C GLU A 213 22.79 -6.70 4.50
N ARG A 214 22.32 -6.10 5.59
CA ARG A 214 21.11 -6.53 6.29
C ARG A 214 20.18 -5.35 6.55
N ILE A 215 18.93 -5.52 6.14
CA ILE A 215 17.87 -4.52 6.24
C ILE A 215 16.70 -5.12 7.02
N LEU A 216 16.06 -4.32 7.88
CA LEU A 216 14.84 -4.70 8.57
C LEU A 216 13.70 -3.76 8.15
N ASP A 217 12.56 -4.34 7.79
CA ASP A 217 11.28 -3.63 7.62
C ASP A 217 10.34 -4.00 8.77
N LEU A 218 10.07 -3.05 9.66
CA LEU A 218 9.16 -3.24 10.80
C LEU A 218 7.75 -2.72 10.47
N CYS A 219 6.74 -3.49 10.87
CA CYS A 219 5.33 -3.26 10.51
C CYS A 219 5.14 -3.37 8.99
N THR A 220 5.63 -4.48 8.42
CA THR A 220 5.76 -4.65 6.97
C THR A 220 4.43 -4.73 6.21
N GLY A 221 3.33 -5.11 6.88
CA GLY A 221 2.01 -5.25 6.28
C GLY A 221 2.03 -6.18 5.06
N SER A 222 1.77 -5.61 3.87
CA SER A 222 1.79 -6.33 2.58
C SER A 222 3.19 -6.72 2.08
N GLY A 223 4.26 -6.35 2.81
CA GLY A 223 5.64 -6.59 2.38
C GLY A 223 6.17 -5.57 1.38
N CYS A 224 5.41 -4.50 1.07
CA CYS A 224 5.74 -3.62 -0.05
C CYS A 224 7.05 -2.84 0.14
N ILE A 225 7.34 -2.38 1.36
CA ILE A 225 8.61 -1.71 1.69
C ILE A 225 9.76 -2.72 1.64
N ALA A 226 9.64 -3.86 2.32
CA ALA A 226 10.64 -4.93 2.30
C ALA A 226 11.00 -5.42 0.88
N ILE A 227 10.01 -5.69 0.03
CA ILE A 227 10.22 -6.14 -1.35
C ILE A 227 10.85 -5.03 -2.20
N ALA A 228 10.41 -3.77 -2.03
CA ALA A 228 11.02 -2.65 -2.71
C ALA A 228 12.51 -2.48 -2.29
N LEU A 229 12.83 -2.63 -1.01
CA LEU A 229 14.20 -2.63 -0.50
C LEU A 229 15.01 -3.78 -1.12
N ALA A 230 14.51 -5.01 -1.07
CA ALA A 230 15.18 -6.18 -1.68
C ALA A 230 15.46 -5.96 -3.18
N SER A 231 14.50 -5.36 -3.92
CA SER A 231 14.64 -5.08 -5.34
C SER A 231 15.75 -4.07 -5.67
N ARG A 232 16.00 -3.10 -4.77
CA ARG A 232 17.01 -2.03 -4.96
C ARG A 232 18.35 -2.38 -4.33
N PHE A 233 18.38 -3.20 -3.28
CA PHE A 233 19.58 -3.68 -2.59
C PHE A 233 19.75 -5.19 -2.82
N ARG A 234 20.07 -5.59 -4.05
CA ARG A 234 20.06 -7.00 -4.51
C ARG A 234 20.95 -7.97 -3.71
N ASP A 235 21.99 -7.46 -3.07
CA ASP A 235 22.92 -8.26 -2.27
C ASP A 235 22.56 -8.25 -0.77
N ALA A 236 21.58 -7.45 -0.36
CA ALA A 236 21.15 -7.34 1.03
C ALA A 236 20.14 -8.42 1.39
N LEU A 237 20.25 -8.99 2.59
CA LEU A 237 19.20 -9.81 3.18
C LEU A 237 18.20 -8.90 3.89
N VAL A 238 16.91 -9.14 3.66
CA VAL A 238 15.83 -8.33 4.22
C VAL A 238 15.02 -9.19 5.19
N ASP A 239 14.95 -8.78 6.45
CA ASP A 239 13.95 -9.30 7.38
C ASP A 239 12.75 -8.35 7.37
N ALA A 240 11.54 -8.89 7.34
CA ALA A 240 10.29 -8.13 7.30
C ALA A 240 9.36 -8.67 8.38
N ALA A 241 8.96 -7.80 9.30
CA ALA A 241 8.26 -8.20 10.51
C ALA A 241 6.92 -7.52 10.67
N ASP A 242 5.93 -8.29 11.11
CA ASP A 242 4.60 -7.78 11.48
C ASP A 242 4.04 -8.57 12.66
N ILE A 243 3.15 -7.95 13.43
CA ILE A 243 2.42 -8.63 14.51
C ILE A 243 1.24 -9.43 13.95
N ASP A 244 0.67 -9.01 12.82
CA ASP A 244 -0.48 -9.66 12.21
C ASP A 244 -0.04 -10.75 11.23
N ASN A 245 -0.26 -12.01 11.62
CA ASN A 245 0.00 -13.15 10.75
C ASN A 245 -0.83 -13.11 9.45
N SER A 246 -2.02 -12.52 9.46
CA SER A 246 -2.85 -12.40 8.27
C SER A 246 -2.28 -11.41 7.25
N ALA A 247 -1.61 -10.35 7.72
CA ALA A 247 -0.82 -9.45 6.88
C ALA A 247 0.42 -10.17 6.32
N LEU A 248 1.10 -10.98 7.13
CA LEU A 248 2.24 -11.78 6.67
C LEU A 248 1.87 -12.83 5.62
N GLU A 249 0.65 -13.36 5.64
CA GLU A 249 0.15 -14.23 4.57
C GLU A 249 0.03 -13.45 3.24
N VAL A 250 -0.42 -12.20 3.27
CA VAL A 250 -0.43 -11.31 2.09
C VAL A 250 0.99 -10.99 1.66
N ALA A 251 1.89 -10.68 2.60
CA ALA A 251 3.29 -10.45 2.31
C ALA A 251 3.93 -11.68 1.64
N ALA A 252 3.61 -12.90 2.09
CA ALA A 252 4.13 -14.12 1.50
C ALA A 252 3.72 -14.28 0.03
N VAL A 253 2.46 -13.98 -0.31
CA VAL A 253 1.99 -13.96 -1.70
C VAL A 253 2.80 -12.96 -2.54
N ASN A 254 3.06 -11.78 -2.01
CA ASN A 254 3.85 -10.77 -2.70
C ASN A 254 5.33 -11.17 -2.84
N VAL A 255 5.93 -11.79 -1.81
CA VAL A 255 7.31 -12.28 -1.86
C VAL A 255 7.47 -13.34 -2.95
N GLU A 256 6.54 -14.29 -3.04
CA GLU A 256 6.50 -15.30 -4.11
C GLU A 256 6.30 -14.66 -5.49
N HIS A 257 5.34 -13.72 -5.62
CA HIS A 257 5.06 -13.02 -6.87
C HIS A 257 6.29 -12.29 -7.44
N HIS A 258 7.14 -11.74 -6.57
CA HIS A 258 8.37 -11.03 -6.96
C HIS A 258 9.62 -11.92 -6.98
N GLY A 259 9.52 -13.20 -6.63
CA GLY A 259 10.65 -14.15 -6.60
C GLY A 259 11.73 -13.79 -5.56
N MET A 260 11.31 -13.26 -4.40
CA MET A 260 12.19 -12.73 -3.36
C MET A 260 12.45 -13.69 -2.18
N GLU A 261 11.99 -14.95 -2.27
CA GLU A 261 12.03 -15.93 -1.18
C GLU A 261 13.45 -16.25 -0.67
N HIS A 262 14.47 -16.04 -1.51
CA HIS A 262 15.87 -16.26 -1.16
C HIS A 262 16.52 -15.09 -0.43
N GLN A 263 15.92 -13.91 -0.52
CA GLN A 263 16.48 -12.65 -0.03
C GLN A 263 15.68 -12.08 1.14
N LEU A 264 14.37 -12.35 1.18
CA LEU A 264 13.43 -11.76 2.12
C LEU A 264 12.85 -12.83 3.05
N ASN A 265 12.96 -12.60 4.35
CA ASN A 265 12.45 -13.47 5.41
C ASN A 265 11.32 -12.77 6.18
N LEU A 266 10.18 -13.45 6.34
CA LEU A 266 9.00 -12.95 7.05
C LEU A 266 9.00 -13.43 8.50
N ILE A 267 8.79 -12.51 9.45
CA ILE A 267 8.85 -12.79 10.89
C ILE A 267 7.59 -12.26 11.58
N GLU A 268 6.77 -13.14 12.14
CA GLU A 268 5.68 -12.73 13.04
C GLU A 268 6.27 -12.25 14.36
N SER A 269 6.25 -10.94 14.64
CA SER A 269 6.88 -10.31 15.81
C SER A 269 6.10 -9.08 16.28
N ASP A 270 5.93 -8.91 17.59
CA ASP A 270 5.57 -7.61 18.17
C ASP A 270 6.85 -6.75 18.20
N LEU A 271 6.93 -5.80 17.27
CA LEU A 271 8.13 -4.98 17.04
C LEU A 271 9.39 -5.87 17.01
N PHE A 272 10.29 -5.69 17.98
CA PHE A 272 11.57 -6.37 18.04
C PHE A 272 11.57 -7.71 18.80
N GLU A 273 10.48 -8.12 19.46
CA GLU A 273 10.47 -9.23 20.44
C GLU A 273 11.04 -10.56 19.91
N LYS A 274 10.79 -10.90 18.65
CA LYS A 274 11.27 -12.14 18.01
C LYS A 274 12.35 -11.88 16.96
N ILE A 275 12.84 -10.64 16.85
CA ILE A 275 13.94 -10.28 15.96
C ILE A 275 15.26 -10.67 16.64
N PRO A 276 16.16 -11.42 15.98
CA PRO A 276 17.46 -11.73 16.59
C PRO A 276 18.27 -10.44 16.73
N ALA A 277 18.80 -10.15 17.92
CA ALA A 277 19.59 -8.94 18.15
C ALA A 277 21.02 -9.08 17.61
N GLU A 278 21.57 -10.30 17.62
CA GLU A 278 22.90 -10.62 17.07
C GLU A 278 23.05 -10.32 15.57
N ASN A 279 21.91 -10.21 14.92
CA ASN A 279 21.75 -10.07 13.50
C ASN A 279 22.32 -8.71 13.06
N GLN A 280 22.03 -7.63 13.82
CA GLN A 280 22.39 -6.23 13.56
C GLN A 280 22.01 -5.74 12.14
N TYR A 281 21.43 -4.55 12.02
CA TYR A 281 20.94 -4.04 10.74
C TYR A 281 21.62 -2.71 10.40
N GLU A 282 22.08 -2.55 9.16
CA GLU A 282 22.60 -1.27 8.67
C GLU A 282 21.46 -0.29 8.35
N LEU A 283 20.27 -0.81 8.08
CA LEU A 283 19.08 -0.03 7.81
C LEU A 283 17.86 -0.67 8.46
N ILE A 284 17.16 0.08 9.30
CA ILE A 284 15.80 -0.25 9.74
C ILE A 284 14.86 0.76 9.09
N VAL A 285 13.88 0.27 8.37
CA VAL A 285 12.79 1.07 7.80
C VAL A 285 11.50 0.66 8.50
N THR A 286 10.64 1.62 8.79
CA THR A 286 9.34 1.31 9.38
C THR A 286 8.31 2.35 8.99
N ASN A 287 7.10 1.86 8.77
CA ASN A 287 5.91 2.67 8.60
C ASN A 287 4.84 2.15 9.58
N PRO A 288 5.02 2.37 10.89
CA PRO A 288 4.08 1.89 11.89
C PRO A 288 2.74 2.63 11.78
N PRO A 289 1.65 2.07 12.30
CA PRO A 289 0.41 2.81 12.52
C PRO A 289 0.69 4.13 13.25
N TYR A 290 0.11 5.24 12.77
CA TYR A 290 0.33 6.58 13.35
C TYR A 290 -0.92 7.47 13.42
N VAL A 291 -2.11 6.95 13.08
CA VAL A 291 -3.36 7.73 13.09
C VAL A 291 -3.91 7.79 14.50
N ASP A 292 -4.13 9.01 15.00
CA ASP A 292 -4.73 9.22 16.31
C ASP A 292 -6.24 8.90 16.33
N ALA A 293 -6.78 8.66 17.52
CA ALA A 293 -8.18 8.28 17.69
C ALA A 293 -9.20 9.34 17.24
N ALA A 294 -8.83 10.63 17.21
CA ALA A 294 -9.71 11.71 16.77
C ALA A 294 -9.80 11.75 15.23
N ALA A 295 -8.66 11.60 14.55
CA ALA A 295 -8.58 11.47 13.10
C ALA A 295 -9.32 10.21 12.61
N MET A 296 -9.20 9.08 13.32
CA MET A 296 -9.94 7.85 13.01
C MET A 296 -11.46 8.06 12.96
N ALA A 297 -12.01 8.93 13.82
CA ALA A 297 -13.44 9.18 13.92
C ALA A 297 -14.00 10.05 12.77
N GLU A 298 -13.14 10.75 12.04
CA GLU A 298 -13.51 11.63 10.91
C GLU A 298 -13.19 11.00 9.54
N LEU A 299 -12.75 9.74 9.52
CA LEU A 299 -12.33 9.07 8.30
C LEU A 299 -13.51 8.87 7.32
N PRO A 300 -13.30 9.18 6.02
CA PRO A 300 -14.28 8.87 4.98
C PRO A 300 -14.64 7.38 4.93
N PRO A 301 -15.84 7.00 4.41
CA PRO A 301 -16.29 5.62 4.34
C PRO A 301 -15.29 4.64 3.70
N GLU A 302 -14.51 5.12 2.74
CA GLU A 302 -13.49 4.34 2.04
C GLU A 302 -12.40 3.80 2.99
N PHE A 303 -12.02 4.58 4.01
CA PHE A 303 -10.95 4.19 4.95
C PHE A 303 -11.41 3.17 5.99
N ILE A 304 -12.72 3.01 6.20
CA ILE A 304 -13.27 2.00 7.13
C ILE A 304 -12.98 0.57 6.65
N HIS A 305 -12.64 0.41 5.36
CA HIS A 305 -12.27 -0.87 4.77
C HIS A 305 -10.79 -1.24 4.97
N GLU A 306 -9.95 -0.31 5.43
CA GLU A 306 -8.56 -0.62 5.80
C GLU A 306 -8.51 -1.17 7.24
N PRO A 307 -7.57 -2.08 7.57
CA PRO A 307 -7.52 -2.71 8.88
C PRO A 307 -7.26 -1.67 9.98
N GLU A 308 -8.14 -1.60 10.99
CA GLU A 308 -8.09 -0.59 12.06
C GLU A 308 -6.75 -0.57 12.79
N HIS A 309 -6.18 -1.75 13.08
CA HIS A 309 -4.90 -1.88 13.76
C HIS A 309 -3.70 -1.39 12.93
N ALA A 310 -3.84 -1.28 11.60
CA ALA A 310 -2.82 -0.71 10.73
C ALA A 310 -2.89 0.83 10.67
N LEU A 311 -3.97 1.43 11.17
CA LEU A 311 -4.17 2.89 11.23
C LEU A 311 -3.98 3.41 12.65
N ALA A 312 -4.64 2.81 13.65
CA ALA A 312 -4.75 3.35 14.99
C ALA A 312 -3.46 3.23 15.82
N ALA A 313 -3.04 4.32 16.46
CA ALA A 313 -1.83 4.35 17.28
C ALA A 313 -2.00 5.15 18.60
N GLY A 314 -2.93 4.72 19.45
CA GLY A 314 -3.10 5.32 20.77
C GLY A 314 -3.68 6.74 20.73
N GLN A 315 -3.44 7.52 21.79
CA GLN A 315 -4.04 8.87 21.92
C GLN A 315 -3.35 9.92 21.04
N ASP A 316 -2.05 9.80 20.81
CA ASP A 316 -1.23 10.78 20.09
C ASP A 316 -0.63 10.23 18.78
N GLY A 317 -0.95 8.99 18.42
CA GLY A 317 -0.44 8.35 17.20
C GLY A 317 0.97 7.76 17.34
N LEU A 318 1.58 7.72 18.54
CA LEU A 318 3.03 7.48 18.67
C LEU A 318 3.43 6.32 19.59
N ASP A 319 2.49 5.57 20.16
CA ASP A 319 2.78 4.47 21.10
C ASP A 319 3.86 3.50 20.58
N LEU A 320 3.74 3.08 19.31
CA LEU A 320 4.70 2.17 18.68
C LEU A 320 6.01 2.89 18.34
N VAL A 321 5.95 4.14 17.88
CA VAL A 321 7.13 4.95 17.55
C VAL A 321 8.01 5.14 18.79
N HIS A 322 7.41 5.38 19.95
CA HIS A 322 8.14 5.51 21.22
C HIS A 322 8.89 4.23 21.61
N LYS A 323 8.27 3.06 21.43
CA LYS A 323 8.92 1.76 21.63
C LYS A 323 10.05 1.53 20.62
N ILE A 324 9.79 1.83 19.34
CA ILE A 324 10.79 1.69 18.27
C ILE A 324 12.04 2.53 18.56
N LEU A 325 11.88 3.82 18.91
CA LEU A 325 12.99 4.70 19.27
C LEU A 325 13.77 4.19 20.49
N ASN A 326 13.10 3.58 21.46
CA ASN A 326 13.73 3.03 22.66
C ASN A 326 14.58 1.78 22.39
N GLU A 327 14.19 0.96 21.41
CA GLU A 327 14.77 -0.37 21.17
C GLU A 327 15.68 -0.44 19.95
N ALA A 328 15.46 0.38 18.91
CA ALA A 328 16.15 0.28 17.63
C ALA A 328 17.69 0.30 17.74
N ALA A 329 18.26 1.05 18.69
CA ALA A 329 19.71 1.10 18.90
C ALA A 329 20.35 -0.25 19.24
N ASP A 330 19.60 -1.19 19.81
CA ASP A 330 20.09 -2.53 20.15
C ASP A 330 20.15 -3.44 18.92
N TYR A 331 19.41 -3.11 17.86
CA TYR A 331 19.31 -3.87 16.62
C TYR A 331 20.06 -3.22 15.45
N LEU A 332 20.42 -1.94 15.55
CA LEU A 332 21.23 -1.27 14.54
C LEU A 332 22.71 -1.59 14.68
N SER A 333 23.40 -1.74 13.55
CA SER A 333 24.87 -1.75 13.50
C SER A 333 25.44 -0.38 13.92
N PRO A 334 26.74 -0.25 14.25
CA PRO A 334 27.33 1.00 14.73
C PRO A 334 27.09 2.23 13.84
N GLU A 335 26.99 2.04 12.52
CA GLU A 335 26.71 3.08 11.51
C GLU A 335 25.28 2.98 10.96
N GLY A 336 24.41 2.23 11.64
CA GLY A 336 23.06 1.94 11.18
C GLY A 336 22.13 3.13 11.25
N LEU A 337 21.15 3.13 10.34
CA LEU A 337 20.14 4.17 10.20
C LEU A 337 18.74 3.63 10.49
N LEU A 338 17.96 4.36 11.29
CA LEU A 338 16.52 4.19 11.37
C LEU A 338 15.83 5.25 10.50
N VAL A 339 14.93 4.81 9.61
CA VAL A 339 14.01 5.67 8.87
C VAL A 339 12.59 5.29 9.25
N CYS A 340 11.86 6.26 9.81
CA CYS A 340 10.54 6.03 10.39
C CYS A 340 9.53 7.06 9.86
N GLU A 341 8.39 6.56 9.41
CA GLU A 341 7.24 7.38 9.03
C GLU A 341 6.27 7.52 10.20
N VAL A 342 5.81 8.75 10.44
CA VAL A 342 4.83 9.12 11.47
C VAL A 342 3.70 10.00 10.91
N GLY A 343 3.68 10.22 9.59
CA GLY A 343 2.68 11.05 8.91
C GLY A 343 2.44 12.41 9.59
N ASP A 344 1.17 12.71 9.88
CA ASP A 344 0.75 13.97 10.52
C ASP A 344 1.09 14.05 12.02
N SER A 345 1.64 12.99 12.62
CA SER A 345 2.04 12.94 14.04
C SER A 345 3.46 13.51 14.28
N ASP A 346 4.05 14.16 13.27
CA ASP A 346 5.37 14.77 13.35
C ASP A 346 5.47 15.89 14.42
N TRP A 347 4.38 16.65 14.62
CA TRP A 347 4.29 17.68 15.64
C TRP A 347 4.23 17.08 17.06
N ALA A 348 3.52 15.96 17.21
CA ALA A 348 3.40 15.26 18.48
C ALA A 348 4.78 14.69 18.88
N LEU A 349 5.53 14.14 17.91
CA LEU A 349 6.86 13.60 18.17
C LEU A 349 7.85 14.71 18.60
N ARG A 350 7.80 15.89 17.95
CA ARG A 350 8.59 17.05 18.37
C ARG A 350 8.21 17.57 19.75
N GLN A 351 6.94 17.45 20.15
CA GLN A 351 6.50 17.82 21.51
C GLN A 351 6.93 16.79 22.56
N ALA A 352 6.89 15.50 22.23
CA ALA A 352 7.35 14.43 23.12
C ALA A 352 8.87 14.51 23.36
N TYR A 353 9.65 14.92 22.35
CA TYR A 353 11.10 15.01 22.42
C TYR A 353 11.63 16.39 21.98
N PRO A 354 11.39 17.46 22.75
CA PRO A 354 11.78 18.82 22.37
C PRO A 354 13.29 19.04 22.35
N GLU A 355 14.06 18.15 22.97
CA GLU A 355 15.53 18.18 23.02
C GLU A 355 16.20 17.53 21.80
N ILE A 356 15.44 16.74 21.01
CA ILE A 356 15.95 15.99 19.87
C ILE A 356 15.63 16.73 18.58
N GLN A 357 16.66 16.97 17.77
CA GLN A 357 16.49 17.52 16.43
C GLN A 357 16.41 16.36 15.42
N PHE A 358 15.22 15.79 15.25
CA PHE A 358 15.02 14.77 14.23
C PHE A 358 15.33 15.29 12.82
N ASN A 359 16.00 14.47 12.01
CA ASN A 359 16.27 14.79 10.61
C ASN A 359 15.03 14.50 9.76
N TRP A 360 14.13 15.47 9.69
CA TRP A 360 12.91 15.40 8.87
C TRP A 360 13.25 15.45 7.39
N LEU A 361 12.81 14.44 6.64
CA LEU A 361 13.11 14.27 5.23
C LEU A 361 12.09 14.99 4.34
N SER A 362 12.56 15.45 3.18
CA SER A 362 11.71 16.07 2.14
C SER A 362 11.56 15.16 0.93
N PHE A 363 10.50 15.35 0.14
CA PHE A 363 10.16 14.49 -1.00
C PHE A 363 9.85 15.30 -2.26
N ALA A 364 10.20 14.76 -3.42
CA ALA A 364 10.04 15.43 -4.71
C ALA A 364 8.57 15.51 -5.16
N ARG A 365 7.80 14.45 -4.90
CA ARG A 365 6.39 14.34 -5.34
C ARG A 365 5.38 14.56 -4.21
N GLY A 366 5.85 15.13 -3.09
CA GLY A 366 5.04 15.36 -1.90
C GLY A 366 5.08 14.19 -0.92
N GLY A 367 4.50 14.40 0.26
CA GLY A 367 4.68 13.55 1.44
C GLY A 367 5.52 14.25 2.52
N SER A 368 5.25 13.93 3.77
CA SER A 368 5.91 14.48 4.96
C SER A 368 5.85 13.47 6.10
N GLY A 369 6.39 13.82 7.26
CA GLY A 369 6.29 12.96 8.44
C GLY A 369 7.27 11.80 8.45
N VAL A 370 8.31 11.80 7.61
CA VAL A 370 9.38 10.81 7.67
C VAL A 370 10.62 11.45 8.28
N PHE A 371 11.21 10.80 9.27
CA PHE A 371 12.50 11.21 9.83
C PHE A 371 13.54 10.11 9.70
N ALA A 372 14.80 10.53 9.74
CA ALA A 372 15.96 9.67 9.86
C ALA A 372 16.68 9.95 11.20
N ILE A 373 17.18 8.91 11.86
CA ILE A 373 18.00 9.04 13.07
C ILE A 373 19.02 7.90 13.09
N ASP A 374 20.27 8.20 13.39
CA ASP A 374 21.30 7.16 13.47
C ASP A 374 21.37 6.51 14.85
N ARG A 375 22.11 5.40 14.92
CA ARG A 375 22.30 4.68 16.18
C ARG A 375 22.98 5.50 17.29
N GLU A 376 23.93 6.37 16.94
CA GLU A 376 24.65 7.19 17.94
C GLU A 376 23.71 8.19 18.60
N GLU A 377 22.84 8.83 17.82
CA GLU A 377 21.77 9.70 18.31
C GLU A 377 20.78 8.92 19.17
N LEU A 378 20.34 7.73 18.73
CA LEU A 378 19.43 6.89 19.50
C LEU A 378 20.01 6.52 20.88
N ILE A 379 21.29 6.17 20.95
CA ILE A 379 21.99 5.89 22.21
C ILE A 379 22.12 7.14 23.08
N THR A 380 22.47 8.27 22.46
CA THR A 380 22.64 9.56 23.16
C THR A 380 21.36 9.97 23.88
N TYR A 381 20.21 9.79 23.23
CA TYR A 381 18.91 10.18 23.74
C TYR A 381 18.10 9.05 24.39
N ARG A 382 18.67 7.85 24.55
CA ARG A 382 17.98 6.65 25.05
C ARG A 382 17.16 6.87 26.31
N HIS A 383 17.73 7.61 27.27
CA HIS A 383 17.06 7.94 28.53
C HIS A 383 15.74 8.71 28.37
N LEU A 384 15.59 9.51 27.31
CA LEU A 384 14.34 10.21 26.99
C LEU A 384 13.29 9.23 26.44
N PHE A 385 13.71 8.30 25.58
CA PHE A 385 12.83 7.26 25.03
C PHE A 385 12.32 6.33 26.14
N GLU A 386 13.20 5.86 27.02
CA GLU A 386 12.84 5.04 28.19
C GLU A 386 11.80 5.74 29.09
N ALA A 387 11.98 7.04 29.33
CA ALA A 387 11.07 7.84 30.15
C ALA A 387 9.67 7.97 29.51
N GLN A 388 9.59 8.04 28.19
CA GLN A 388 8.32 8.11 27.46
C GLN A 388 7.61 6.75 27.47
N VAL A 389 8.33 5.66 27.18
CA VAL A 389 7.78 4.30 27.22
C VAL A 389 7.29 3.93 28.63
N ALA A 390 7.97 4.40 29.68
CA ALA A 390 7.53 4.21 31.06
C ALA A 390 6.19 4.91 31.37
N GLN A 391 5.89 6.05 30.73
CA GLN A 391 4.62 6.77 30.88
C GLN A 391 3.46 6.09 30.14
N LEU A 392 3.73 5.43 29.01
CA LEU A 392 2.72 4.66 28.27
C LEU A 392 2.23 3.44 29.06
N ASN A 393 3.12 2.84 29.86
CA ASN A 393 2.83 1.63 30.64
C ASN A 393 2.25 1.91 32.04
N SER A 394 2.08 3.19 32.41
CA SER A 394 1.58 3.64 33.72
C SER A 394 0.13 4.08 33.67
#